data_AF-A0A0M6YC55-F1
#
_entry.id   AF-A0A0M6YC55-F1
#
_cell.length_a   1.000
_cell.length_b   1.000
_cell.length_c   1.000
_cell.angle_alpha   90.00
_cell.angle_beta   90.00
_cell.angle_gamma   90.00
#
_symmetry.space_group_name_H-M   'P 1'
#
loop_
_entity.id
_entity.type
_entity.pdbx_description
1 polymer ?
#
loop_
_entity_poly.entity_id
_entity_poly.type
_entity_poly.pdbx_seq_one_letter_code
_entity_poly.pdbx_strand_id
1 'polypeptide(L)'
;MSDETAPAMDYDAHEQTYEGFINFSKIGTIAVLTIVVCLIMFAFGGTAATVFGWLLLIATLIATAVGMALGASGWIPPAAVFVLSGILAILTV
;
A
#
# COMPACT_ATOMS: atom_id res chain seq x y z
N MET A 1 3.54 38.97 -30.31
CA MET A 1 2.89 37.65 -30.34
C MET A 1 3.99 36.64 -30.20
N SER A 2 4.07 35.97 -29.04
CA SER A 2 4.93 34.80 -28.92
C SER A 2 4.42 33.76 -29.90
N ASP A 3 5.27 33.33 -30.84
CA ASP A 3 4.95 32.27 -31.78
C ASP A 3 4.42 31.06 -31.00
N GLU A 4 3.16 30.67 -31.23
CA GLU A 4 2.52 29.47 -30.68
C GLU A 4 3.11 28.19 -31.30
N THR A 5 4.43 28.06 -31.23
CA THR A 5 5.20 26.86 -31.66
C THR A 5 5.41 25.89 -30.51
N ALA A 6 4.62 26.01 -29.43
CA ALA A 6 4.66 25.06 -28.34
C ALA A 6 4.16 23.69 -28.85
N PRO A 7 4.96 22.62 -28.72
CA PRO A 7 4.52 21.28 -29.11
C PRO A 7 3.25 20.92 -28.33
N ALA A 8 2.27 20.31 -29.01
CA ALA A 8 1.07 19.80 -28.37
C ALA A 8 1.48 18.83 -27.25
N MET A 9 0.96 19.04 -26.04
CA MET A 9 1.27 18.19 -24.88
C MET A 9 0.73 16.77 -25.13
N ASP A 10 1.58 15.77 -24.93
CA ASP A 10 1.19 14.35 -24.92
C ASP A 10 0.45 14.01 -23.62
N TYR A 11 -0.86 14.26 -23.60
CA TYR A 11 -1.71 13.99 -22.45
C TYR A 11 -1.80 12.50 -22.09
N ASP A 12 -1.64 11.60 -23.06
CA ASP A 12 -1.78 10.16 -22.83
C ASP A 12 -0.66 9.65 -21.90
N ALA A 13 0.58 10.10 -22.12
CA ALA A 13 1.71 9.78 -21.26
C ALA A 13 1.59 10.40 -19.85
N HIS A 14 1.03 11.61 -19.76
CA HIS A 14 0.77 12.29 -18.49
C HIS A 14 -0.27 11.54 -17.64
N GLU A 15 -1.39 11.13 -18.26
CA GLU A 15 -2.45 10.41 -17.56
C GLU A 15 -1.96 9.04 -17.08
N GLN A 16 -1.23 8.29 -17.92
CA GLN A 16 -0.67 7.01 -17.54
C GLN A 16 0.24 7.09 -16.30
N THR A 17 1.09 8.12 -16.25
CA THR A 17 1.98 8.35 -15.10
C THR A 17 1.19 8.78 -13.86
N TYR A 18 0.16 9.62 -14.04
CA TYR A 18 -0.70 10.08 -12.97
C TYR A 18 -1.47 8.91 -12.32
N GLU A 19 -2.07 8.04 -13.12
CA GLU A 19 -2.73 6.83 -12.62
C GLU A 19 -1.76 5.91 -11.88
N GLY A 20 -0.54 5.75 -12.40
CA GLY A 20 0.54 5.01 -11.76
C GLY A 20 0.91 5.60 -10.39
N PHE A 21 1.08 6.91 -10.31
CA PHE A 21 1.34 7.63 -9.07
C PHE A 21 0.22 7.43 -8.04
N ILE A 22 -1.04 7.61 -8.44
CA ILE A 22 -2.20 7.43 -7.57
C ILE A 22 -2.27 6.00 -7.02
N ASN A 23 -2.03 4.98 -7.86
CA ASN A 23 -2.04 3.59 -7.42
C ASN A 23 -0.89 3.29 -6.46
N PHE A 24 0.32 3.78 -6.77
CA PHE A 24 1.47 3.64 -5.88
C PHE A 24 1.24 4.33 -4.52
N SER A 25 0.69 5.55 -4.51
CA SER A 25 0.38 6.26 -3.27
C SER A 25 -0.65 5.51 -2.42
N LYS A 26 -1.74 5.01 -3.02
CA LYS A 26 -2.75 4.22 -2.29
C LYS A 26 -2.13 2.98 -1.64
N ILE A 27 -1.38 2.19 -2.41
CA ILE A 27 -0.73 0.97 -1.94
C ILE A 27 0.31 1.30 -0.86
N GLY A 28 1.16 2.28 -1.11
CA GLY A 28 2.22 2.71 -0.20
C GLY A 28 1.69 3.21 1.15
N THR A 29 0.63 4.02 1.14
CA THR A 29 -0.02 4.48 2.38
C THR A 29 -0.55 3.30 3.19
N ILE A 30 -1.25 2.35 2.56
CA ILE A 30 -1.78 1.17 3.26
C ILE A 30 -0.66 0.28 3.81
N ALA A 31 0.41 0.09 3.03
CA ALA A 31 1.58 -0.67 3.47
C ALA A 31 2.23 -0.04 4.71
N VAL A 32 2.44 1.28 4.72
CA VAL A 32 2.99 2.01 5.88
C VAL A 32 2.09 1.86 7.10
N LEU A 33 0.78 2.04 6.96
CA LEU A 33 -0.16 1.85 8.06
C LEU A 33 -0.10 0.41 8.63
N THR A 34 0.00 -0.58 7.75
CA THR A 34 0.10 -1.98 8.17
C THR A 34 1.43 -2.25 8.90
N ILE A 35 2.53 -1.67 8.43
CA ILE A 35 3.84 -1.77 9.12
C ILE A 35 3.75 -1.17 10.51
N VAL A 36 3.10 -0.01 10.68
CA VAL A 36 2.89 0.60 12.01
C VAL A 36 2.09 -0.33 12.92
N VAL A 37 1.05 -0.99 12.41
CA VAL A 37 0.29 -1.99 13.18
C VAL A 37 1.17 -3.18 13.58
N CYS A 38 2.00 -3.70 12.67
CA CYS A 38 2.95 -4.76 13.02
C CYS A 38 3.95 -4.31 14.10
N LEU A 39 4.46 -3.06 14.02
CA LEU A 39 5.32 -2.50 15.06
C LEU A 39 4.63 -2.42 16.42
N ILE A 40 3.34 -2.08 16.46
CA ILE A 40 2.54 -2.12 17.69
C ILE A 40 2.47 -3.56 18.23
N MET A 41 2.22 -4.55 17.38
CA MET A 41 2.17 -5.96 17.77
C MET A 41 3.50 -6.46 18.34
N PHE A 42 4.62 -6.03 17.77
CA PHE A 42 5.96 -6.39 18.27
C PHE A 42 6.33 -5.68 19.58
N ALA A 43 5.95 -4.42 19.73
CA ALA A 43 6.36 -3.61 20.88
C ALA A 43 5.50 -3.86 22.13
N PHE A 44 4.21 -4.13 21.94
CA PHE A 44 3.24 -4.18 23.04
C PHE A 44 2.54 -5.53 23.21
N GLY A 45 2.66 -6.45 22.25
CA GLY A 45 1.98 -7.74 22.29
C GLY A 45 2.80 -8.89 22.87
N GLY A 46 2.12 -10.01 23.16
CA GLY A 46 2.76 -11.25 23.62
C GLY A 46 3.31 -12.13 22.48
N THR A 47 3.58 -13.40 22.78
CA THR A 47 4.11 -14.36 21.79
C THR A 47 3.21 -14.49 20.55
N ALA A 48 1.88 -14.54 20.74
CA ALA A 48 0.93 -14.64 19.63
C ALA A 48 0.99 -13.41 18.71
N ALA A 49 0.98 -12.21 19.27
CA ALA A 49 1.10 -10.97 18.51
C ALA A 49 2.41 -10.89 17.73
N THR A 50 3.52 -11.36 18.33
CA THR A 50 4.83 -11.39 17.66
C THR A 50 4.84 -12.34 16.46
N VAL A 51 4.27 -13.53 16.59
CA VAL A 51 4.17 -14.50 15.48
C VAL A 51 3.29 -13.94 14.37
N PHE A 52 2.10 -13.43 14.70
CA PHE A 52 1.22 -12.82 13.70
C PHE A 52 1.84 -11.59 13.05
N GLY A 53 2.54 -10.73 13.80
CA GLY A 53 3.21 -9.56 13.26
C GLY A 53 4.21 -9.91 12.14
N TRP A 54 4.97 -10.99 12.29
CA TRP A 54 5.87 -11.47 11.23
C TRP A 54 5.11 -12.00 10.01
N LEU A 55 4.07 -12.80 10.23
CA LEU A 55 3.23 -13.33 9.15
C LEU A 55 2.57 -12.19 8.36
N LEU A 56 2.05 -11.18 9.04
CA LEU A 56 1.39 -10.02 8.45
C LEU A 56 2.37 -9.09 7.76
N LEU A 57 3.61 -8.94 8.27
CA LEU A 57 4.66 -8.17 7.59
C LEU A 57 4.99 -8.81 6.23
N ILE A 58 5.20 -10.13 6.20
CA ILE A 58 5.45 -10.87 4.97
C ILE A 58 4.24 -10.76 4.02
N ALA A 59 3.03 -10.95 4.55
CA ALA A 59 1.81 -10.80 3.77
C ALA A 59 1.66 -9.38 3.18
N THR A 60 2.08 -8.33 3.91
CA THR A 60 2.04 -6.94 3.44
C THR A 60 3.00 -6.72 2.27
N LEU A 61 4.22 -7.29 2.33
CA LEU A 61 5.18 -7.19 1.22
C LEU A 61 4.65 -7.89 -0.04
N ILE A 62 4.09 -9.10 0.12
CA ILE A 62 3.50 -9.86 -0.99
C ILE A 62 2.28 -9.12 -1.55
N ALA A 63 1.37 -8.67 -0.69
CA ALA A 63 0.15 -7.96 -1.10
C ALA A 63 0.46 -6.63 -1.79
N THR A 64 1.52 -5.93 -1.35
CA THR A 64 2.03 -4.72 -2.01
C THR A 64 2.55 -5.04 -3.40
N ALA A 65 3.39 -6.07 -3.54
CA ALA A 65 3.92 -6.49 -4.84
C ALA A 65 2.81 -6.91 -5.82
N VAL A 66 1.83 -7.69 -5.33
CA VAL A 66 0.63 -8.07 -6.10
C VAL A 66 -0.20 -6.84 -6.46
N GLY A 67 -0.40 -5.91 -5.52
CA GLY A 67 -1.13 -4.67 -5.74
C GLY A 67 -0.56 -3.83 -6.87
N MET A 68 0.77 -3.74 -6.96
CA MET A 68 1.44 -2.99 -8.03
C MET A 68 1.16 -3.56 -9.44
N ALA A 69 0.82 -4.86 -9.56
CA ALA A 69 0.50 -5.50 -10.83
C ALA A 69 -0.98 -5.38 -11.24
N LEU A 70 -1.87 -4.93 -10.34
CA LEU A 70 -3.33 -4.95 -10.52
C LEU A 70 -3.96 -3.59 -10.89
N GLY A 71 -3.14 -2.59 -11.19
CA GLY A 71 -3.59 -1.27 -11.64
C GLY A 71 -4.56 -0.61 -10.66
N ALA A 72 -5.70 -0.11 -11.17
CA ALA A 72 -6.69 0.65 -10.38
C ALA A 72 -7.25 -0.12 -9.16
N SER A 73 -7.30 -1.45 -9.21
CA SER A 73 -7.75 -2.31 -8.11
C SER A 73 -6.63 -2.77 -7.17
N GLY A 74 -5.40 -2.34 -7.41
CA GLY A 74 -4.21 -2.80 -6.69
C GLY A 74 -4.18 -2.50 -5.19
N TRP A 75 -5.02 -1.59 -4.73
CA TRP A 75 -5.15 -1.28 -3.30
C TRP A 75 -5.90 -2.36 -2.51
N ILE A 76 -6.66 -3.25 -3.15
CA ILE A 76 -7.52 -4.22 -2.47
C ILE A 76 -6.72 -5.27 -1.67
N PRO A 77 -5.71 -5.96 -2.24
CA PRO A 77 -4.90 -6.91 -1.48
C PRO A 77 -4.22 -6.31 -0.23
N PRO A 78 -3.49 -5.17 -0.31
CA PRO A 78 -2.87 -4.59 0.88
C PRO A 78 -3.93 -4.08 1.88
N ALA A 79 -5.09 -3.60 1.43
CA ALA A 79 -6.19 -3.21 2.33
C ALA A 79 -6.74 -4.39 3.13
N ALA A 80 -6.90 -5.56 2.49
CA ALA A 80 -7.34 -6.77 3.18
C ALA A 80 -6.35 -7.19 4.28
N VAL A 81 -5.05 -7.12 3.99
CA VAL A 81 -4.00 -7.40 5.00
C VAL A 81 -4.04 -6.36 6.11
N PHE A 82 -4.19 -5.07 5.79
CA PHE A 82 -4.31 -4.01 6.79
C PHE A 82 -5.47 -4.23 7.77
N VAL A 83 -6.66 -4.56 7.26
CA VAL A 83 -7.85 -4.82 8.08
C VAL A 83 -7.62 -6.05 8.97
N LEU A 84 -7.07 -7.13 8.41
CA LEU A 84 -6.72 -8.32 9.20
C LEU A 84 -5.71 -8.01 10.29
N SER A 85 -4.66 -7.24 9.97
CA SER A 85 -3.65 -6.80 10.94
C SER A 85 -4.27 -5.99 12.08
N GLY A 86 -5.18 -5.05 11.77
CA GLY A 86 -5.89 -4.27 12.78
C GLY A 86 -6.73 -5.15 13.71
N ILE A 87 -7.48 -6.11 13.15
CA ILE A 87 -8.28 -7.05 13.93
C ILE A 87 -7.37 -7.89 14.85
N LEU A 88 -6.30 -8.46 14.30
CA LEU A 88 -5.37 -9.30 15.08
C LEU A 88 -4.63 -8.50 16.15
N ALA A 89 -4.26 -7.25 15.86
CA ALA A 89 -3.68 -6.36 16.87
C ALA A 89 -4.64 -6.15 18.03
N ILE A 90 -5.92 -5.83 17.78
CA ILE A 90 -6.95 -5.64 18.82
C ILE A 90 -7.13 -6.90 19.68
N LEU A 91 -6.99 -8.09 19.09
CA LEU A 91 -7.24 -9.36 19.79
C LEU A 91 -6.01 -9.92 20.52
N THR A 92 -4.79 -9.46 20.20
CA THR A 92 -3.56 -10.12 20.66
C THR A 92 -2.57 -9.20 21.37
N VAL A 93 -2.76 -7.88 21.29
CA VAL A 93 -2.02 -6.85 22.03
C VAL A 93 -2.85 -6.43 23.24
#